data_AF-A0A2V1B977-F1
#
_entry.id   AF-A0A2V1B977-F1
#
_cell.length_a   1.000
_cell.length_b   1.000
_cell.length_c   1.000
_cell.angle_alpha   90.00
_cell.angle_beta   90.00
_cell.angle_gamma   90.00
#
_symmetry.space_group_name_H-M   'P 1'
#
loop_
_entity.id
_entity.type
_entity.pdbx_description
1 polymer ?
#
loop_
_entity_poly.entity_id
_entity_poly.type
_entity_poly.pdbx_seq_one_letter_code
_entity_poly.pdbx_strand_id
1 'polypeptide(L)'
;MTHAMMVNLCQRLHFALIGMNLQNILDMSTGTGIWAIDMGDQYSSANILGVDLSPIQPTWVPPNVRYMVDDIESPWLHPRNHFDYPLKCWDIHSRHTVMAIRDWLKLMRRALRHLKPGGWMEMQEIHYYPYCHDGSILPNHPVAQY
;
A
#
# COMPACT_ATOMS: atom_id res chain seq x y z
N MET A 1 14.54 0.72 5.63
CA MET A 1 14.54 1.36 6.97
C MET A 1 13.11 1.51 7.51
N THR A 2 12.20 2.15 6.77
CA THR A 2 10.79 2.36 7.15
C THR A 2 10.04 1.06 7.46
N HIS A 3 10.16 0.03 6.60
CA HIS A 3 9.54 -1.27 6.83
C HIS A 3 9.96 -1.88 8.19
N ALA A 4 11.27 -1.99 8.44
CA ALA A 4 11.79 -2.57 9.69
C ALA A 4 11.35 -1.77 10.92
N MET A 5 11.33 -0.43 10.83
CA MET A 5 10.83 0.43 11.91
C MET A 5 9.35 0.12 12.23
N MET A 6 8.48 0.08 11.22
CA MET A 6 7.06 -0.20 11.42
C MET A 6 6.80 -1.58 12.00
N VAL A 7 7.49 -2.62 11.49
CA VAL A 7 7.36 -3.98 12.04
C VAL A 7 7.85 -4.04 13.49
N ASN A 8 8.93 -3.36 13.84
CA ASN A 8 9.43 -3.31 15.22
C ASN A 8 8.52 -2.51 16.16
N LEU A 9 7.89 -1.42 15.70
CA LEU A 9 6.97 -0.64 16.53
C LEU A 9 5.62 -1.35 16.72
N CYS A 10 5.09 -1.93 15.66
CA CYS A 10 3.76 -2.55 15.65
C CYS A 10 3.79 -4.04 16.01
N GLN A 11 4.97 -4.68 15.96
CA GLN A 11 5.18 -6.12 16.16
C GLN A 11 4.37 -7.01 15.20
N ARG A 12 3.93 -6.46 14.06
CA ARG A 12 3.03 -7.09 13.08
C ARG A 12 3.24 -6.51 11.69
N LEU A 13 2.91 -7.28 10.65
CA LEU A 13 2.95 -6.82 9.25
C LEU A 13 1.71 -6.03 8.83
N HIS A 14 0.54 -6.40 9.37
CA HIS A 14 -0.76 -5.79 9.09
C HIS A 14 -1.67 -5.88 10.33
N PHE A 15 -2.69 -5.03 10.39
CA PHE A 15 -3.72 -5.00 11.43
C PHE A 15 -5.07 -5.53 10.92
N ALA A 16 -5.28 -5.59 9.61
CA ALA A 16 -6.46 -6.14 8.98
C ALA A 16 -6.73 -7.56 9.49
N LEU A 17 -8.00 -7.86 9.77
CA LEU A 17 -8.45 -9.18 10.21
C LEU A 17 -8.60 -10.10 8.99
N ILE A 18 -7.47 -10.39 8.36
CA ILE A 18 -7.37 -11.28 7.20
C ILE A 18 -7.08 -12.71 7.66
N GLY A 19 -7.84 -13.68 7.11
CA GLY A 19 -7.65 -15.10 7.39
C GLY A 19 -6.56 -15.74 6.53
N MET A 20 -6.16 -16.97 6.88
CA MET A 20 -5.09 -17.69 6.17
C MET A 20 -5.38 -18.02 4.71
N ASN A 21 -6.65 -18.06 4.29
CA ASN A 21 -7.06 -18.34 2.91
C ASN A 21 -7.18 -17.08 2.04
N LEU A 22 -6.36 -16.08 2.33
CA LEU A 22 -6.35 -14.82 1.60
C LEU A 22 -5.96 -15.08 0.14
N GLN A 23 -6.72 -14.52 -0.81
CA GLN A 23 -6.51 -14.81 -2.23
C GLN A 23 -5.77 -13.70 -2.96
N ASN A 24 -6.11 -12.42 -2.72
CA ASN A 24 -5.58 -11.30 -3.51
C ASN A 24 -5.31 -10.11 -2.61
N ILE A 25 -4.08 -9.60 -2.68
CA ILE A 25 -3.59 -8.42 -1.98
C ILE A 25 -3.04 -7.44 -3.01
N LEU A 26 -3.38 -6.17 -2.85
CA LEU A 26 -2.75 -5.06 -3.56
C LEU A 26 -1.89 -4.28 -2.56
N ASP A 27 -0.58 -4.17 -2.83
CA ASP A 27 0.34 -3.31 -2.09
C ASP A 27 0.59 -2.02 -2.89
N MET A 28 0.01 -0.92 -2.41
CA MET A 28 0.03 0.38 -3.08
C MET A 28 1.30 1.16 -2.73
N SER A 29 2.05 1.55 -3.76
CA SER A 29 3.37 2.17 -3.64
C SER A 29 4.32 1.27 -2.84
N THR A 30 4.48 0.04 -3.35
CA THR A 30 5.22 -1.04 -2.67
C THR A 30 6.70 -0.70 -2.37
N GLY A 31 7.24 0.35 -3.01
CA GLY A 31 8.60 0.80 -2.78
C GLY A 31 9.60 -0.31 -3.10
N THR A 32 10.43 -0.71 -2.13
CA THR A 32 11.40 -1.80 -2.33
C THR A 32 10.77 -3.20 -2.37
N GLY A 33 9.46 -3.33 -2.12
CA GLY A 33 8.75 -4.61 -2.16
C GLY A 33 8.90 -5.50 -0.92
N ILE A 34 9.62 -5.03 0.12
CA ILE A 34 9.92 -5.86 1.31
C ILE A 34 8.64 -6.31 2.02
N TRP A 35 7.64 -5.42 2.14
CA TRP A 35 6.37 -5.80 2.75
C TRP A 35 5.63 -6.88 1.94
N ALA A 36 5.57 -6.71 0.61
CA ALA A 36 4.96 -7.69 -0.28
C ALA A 36 5.65 -9.05 -0.21
N ILE A 37 6.99 -9.08 -0.08
CA ILE A 37 7.77 -10.31 0.10
C ILE A 37 7.41 -11.00 1.43
N ASP A 38 7.46 -10.28 2.55
CA ASP A 38 7.15 -10.84 3.87
C ASP A 38 5.71 -11.38 3.93
N MET A 39 4.76 -10.66 3.32
CA MET A 39 3.38 -11.11 3.18
C MET A 39 3.26 -12.35 2.28
N GLY A 40 4.07 -12.42 1.22
CA GLY A 40 4.10 -13.55 0.29
C GLY A 40 4.59 -14.83 0.96
N ASP A 41 5.64 -14.71 1.80
CA ASP A 41 6.17 -15.80 2.61
C ASP A 41 5.17 -16.24 3.70
N GLN A 42 4.47 -15.30 4.33
CA GLN A 42 3.50 -15.62 5.38
C GLN A 42 2.19 -16.21 4.83
N TYR A 43 1.71 -15.73 3.67
CA TYR A 43 0.43 -16.11 3.08
C TYR A 43 0.62 -16.73 1.70
N SER A 44 1.07 -17.99 1.69
CA SER A 44 1.34 -18.73 0.45
C SER A 44 0.13 -18.90 -0.49
N SER A 45 -1.11 -18.76 0.02
CA SER A 45 -2.33 -18.78 -0.80
C SER A 45 -2.65 -17.45 -1.48
N ALA A 46 -2.01 -16.36 -1.05
CA ALA A 46 -2.33 -15.01 -1.50
C ALA A 46 -1.52 -14.66 -2.75
N ASN A 47 -2.18 -14.15 -3.77
CA ASN A 47 -1.56 -13.47 -4.89
C ASN A 47 -1.36 -12.00 -4.51
N ILE A 48 -0.11 -11.56 -4.50
CA ILE A 48 0.26 -10.21 -4.09
C ILE A 48 0.73 -9.44 -5.31
N LEU A 49 0.09 -8.31 -5.58
CA LEU A 49 0.51 -7.35 -6.58
C LEU A 49 1.03 -6.10 -5.88
N GLY A 50 2.34 -5.86 -5.99
CA GLY A 50 2.93 -4.58 -5.60
C GLY A 50 2.95 -3.61 -6.78
N VAL A 51 2.48 -2.39 -6.57
CA VAL A 51 2.48 -1.34 -7.61
C VAL A 51 3.37 -0.20 -7.14
N ASP A 52 4.29 0.25 -8.00
CA ASP A 52 5.12 1.42 -7.74
C ASP A 52 5.44 2.16 -9.04
N LEU A 53 5.75 3.46 -8.97
CA LEU A 53 6.20 4.23 -10.13
C LEU A 53 7.60 3.83 -10.59
N SER A 54 8.41 3.25 -9.70
CA SER A 54 9.81 2.93 -9.96
C SER A 54 10.06 1.42 -9.95
N PRO A 55 10.79 0.85 -10.93
CA PRO A 55 11.17 -0.55 -10.95
C PRO A 55 12.39 -0.84 -10.05
N ILE A 56 12.24 -0.63 -8.74
CA ILE A 56 13.33 -0.81 -7.76
C ILE A 56 13.23 -2.12 -6.95
N GLN A 57 12.23 -2.95 -7.25
CA GLN A 57 11.96 -4.17 -6.51
C GLN A 57 12.91 -5.29 -6.95
N PRO A 58 13.29 -6.22 -6.04
CA PRO A 58 14.15 -7.34 -6.39
C PRO A 58 13.44 -8.33 -7.32
N THR A 59 14.22 -9.10 -8.07
CA THR A 59 13.72 -10.16 -8.96
C THR A 59 13.54 -11.50 -8.26
N TRP A 60 14.30 -11.75 -7.18
CA TRP A 60 14.17 -12.95 -6.37
C TRP A 60 13.12 -12.72 -5.27
N VAL A 61 11.90 -13.19 -5.52
CA VAL A 61 10.75 -13.01 -4.64
C VAL A 61 9.92 -14.30 -4.54
N PRO A 62 9.02 -14.41 -3.55
CA PRO A 62 8.10 -15.54 -3.46
C PRO A 62 7.27 -15.69 -4.75
N PRO A 63 6.93 -16.93 -5.17
CA PRO A 63 6.29 -17.20 -6.46
C PRO A 63 4.89 -16.56 -6.61
N ASN A 64 4.28 -16.17 -5.49
CA ASN A 64 2.98 -15.53 -5.38
C ASN A 64 3.05 -13.99 -5.33
N VAL A 65 4.24 -13.40 -5.43
CA VAL A 65 4.47 -11.95 -5.45
C VAL A 65 4.82 -11.49 -6.86
N ARG A 66 4.12 -10.47 -7.35
CA ARG A 66 4.48 -9.78 -8.61
C ARG A 66 4.45 -8.27 -8.44
N TYR A 67 5.21 -7.61 -9.30
CA TYR A 67 5.29 -6.16 -9.33
C TYR A 67 4.80 -5.59 -10.66
N MET A 68 4.22 -4.40 -10.59
CA MET A 68 3.80 -3.63 -11.75
C MET A 68 4.31 -2.20 -11.61
N VAL A 69 4.95 -1.70 -12.66
CA VAL A 69 5.37 -0.30 -12.75
C VAL A 69 4.18 0.49 -13.28
N ASP A 70 3.48 1.20 -12.40
CA ASP A 70 2.32 2.01 -12.76
C ASP A 70 2.05 3.09 -11.71
N ASP A 71 1.29 4.11 -12.10
CA ASP A 71 0.75 5.11 -11.18
C ASP A 71 -0.51 4.55 -10.51
N ILE A 72 -0.49 4.43 -9.18
CA ILE A 72 -1.65 3.92 -8.43
C ILE A 72 -2.88 4.85 -8.56
N GLU A 73 -2.68 6.14 -8.88
CA GLU A 73 -3.74 7.10 -9.18
C GLU A 73 -4.32 6.96 -10.60
N SER A 74 -3.67 6.22 -11.49
CA SER A 74 -4.21 5.86 -12.80
C SER A 74 -5.38 4.88 -12.70
N PRO A 75 -6.31 4.85 -13.67
CA PRO A 75 -7.39 3.88 -13.67
C PRO A 75 -6.84 2.45 -13.61
N TRP A 76 -7.37 1.62 -12.72
CA TRP A 76 -6.99 0.21 -12.64
C TRP A 76 -7.71 -0.55 -13.76
N LEU A 77 -7.11 -0.56 -14.95
CA LEU A 77 -7.74 -0.91 -16.24
C LEU A 77 -7.83 -2.41 -16.54
N HIS A 78 -7.53 -3.30 -15.59
CA HIS A 78 -7.55 -4.72 -15.92
C HIS A 78 -8.97 -5.18 -16.34
N PRO A 79 -9.12 -5.99 -17.39
CA PRO A 79 -10.43 -6.48 -17.79
C PRO A 79 -10.98 -7.38 -16.69
N ARG A 80 -12.30 -7.32 -16.43
CA ARG A 80 -12.98 -8.20 -15.46
C ARG A 80 -12.68 -9.71 -15.64
N ASN A 81 -12.23 -10.12 -16.83
CA ASN A 81 -12.16 -11.51 -17.28
C ASN A 81 -10.85 -11.89 -18.04
N HIS A 82 -9.72 -11.22 -17.84
CA HIS A 82 -8.48 -11.58 -18.55
C HIS A 82 -7.31 -11.76 -17.58
N PHE A 83 -6.88 -13.01 -17.44
CA PHE A 83 -5.74 -13.50 -16.65
C PHE A 83 -5.81 -13.20 -15.15
N ASP A 84 -6.06 -14.25 -14.35
CA ASP A 84 -5.83 -14.50 -12.89
C ASP A 84 -5.14 -13.44 -12.00
N TYR A 85 -5.46 -12.16 -12.17
CA TYR A 85 -4.99 -11.03 -11.37
C TYR A 85 -6.22 -10.25 -10.91
N PRO A 86 -6.74 -10.52 -9.70
CA PRO A 86 -8.08 -10.07 -9.40
C PRO A 86 -8.11 -8.62 -8.94
N LEU A 87 -8.81 -7.81 -9.72
CA LEU A 87 -9.42 -6.52 -9.36
C LEU A 87 -10.39 -6.57 -8.17
N LYS A 88 -10.48 -7.72 -7.51
CA LYS A 88 -11.24 -7.93 -6.28
C LYS A 88 -10.28 -8.44 -5.21
N CYS A 89 -9.73 -7.47 -4.48
CA CYS A 89 -8.81 -7.68 -3.39
C CYS A 89 -9.58 -7.97 -2.11
N TRP A 90 -9.05 -8.88 -1.31
CA TRP A 90 -9.48 -9.05 0.08
C TRP A 90 -8.74 -8.08 0.99
N ASP A 91 -7.57 -7.61 0.56
CA ASP A 91 -6.78 -6.61 1.26
C ASP A 91 -6.15 -5.62 0.26
N ILE A 92 -6.24 -4.33 0.56
CA ILE A 92 -5.53 -3.26 -0.14
C ILE A 92 -4.69 -2.56 0.93
N HIS A 93 -3.38 -2.76 0.85
CA HIS A 93 -2.42 -2.21 1.78
C HIS A 93 -1.75 -0.96 1.20
N SER A 94 -1.42 -0.02 2.07
CA SER A 94 -0.52 1.08 1.78
C SER A 94 0.27 1.47 3.02
N ARG A 95 1.52 1.91 2.83
CA ARG A 95 2.39 2.34 3.92
C ARG A 95 3.33 3.46 3.47
N HIS A 96 3.35 4.56 4.21
CA HIS A 96 4.15 5.75 3.93
C HIS A 96 3.85 6.39 2.56
N THR A 97 2.59 6.46 2.16
CA THR A 97 2.14 7.03 0.89
C THR A 97 1.40 8.35 1.05
N VAL A 98 1.16 8.81 2.29
CA VAL A 98 0.34 10.01 2.58
C VAL A 98 0.79 11.25 1.77
N MET A 99 2.11 11.39 1.56
CA MET A 99 2.72 12.51 0.83
C MET A 99 2.83 12.31 -0.68
N ALA A 100 2.55 11.10 -1.20
CA ALA A 100 2.74 10.75 -2.61
C ALA A 100 1.44 10.87 -3.43
N ILE A 101 0.28 10.77 -2.79
CA ILE A 101 -1.02 10.76 -3.44
C ILE A 101 -1.59 12.18 -3.55
N ARG A 102 -2.07 12.55 -4.75
CA ARG A 102 -2.68 13.86 -5.03
C ARG A 102 -4.18 13.88 -4.75
N ASP A 103 -4.92 12.85 -5.16
CA ASP A 103 -6.39 12.78 -5.00
C ASP A 103 -6.80 11.55 -4.19
N TRP A 104 -6.74 11.69 -2.86
CA TRP A 104 -7.16 10.67 -1.91
C TRP A 104 -8.61 10.23 -2.10
N LEU A 105 -9.53 11.15 -2.42
CA LEU A 105 -10.94 10.81 -2.54
C LEU A 105 -11.18 9.91 -3.76
N LYS A 106 -10.53 10.21 -4.89
CA LYS A 106 -10.56 9.37 -6.09
C LYS A 106 -9.94 8.01 -5.83
N LEU A 107 -8.80 7.97 -5.14
CA LEU A 107 -8.10 6.73 -4.81
C LEU A 107 -8.93 5.84 -3.87
N MET A 108 -9.48 6.40 -2.79
CA MET A 108 -10.34 5.69 -1.84
C MET A 108 -11.60 5.14 -2.50
N ARG A 109 -12.27 5.94 -3.35
CA ARG A 109 -13.41 5.46 -4.14
C ARG A 109 -13.02 4.31 -5.07
N ARG A 110 -11.81 4.36 -5.63
CA ARG A 110 -11.29 3.29 -6.48
C ARG A 110 -11.02 2.04 -5.67
N ALA A 111 -10.29 2.14 -4.57
CA ALA A 111 -10.01 1.03 -3.68
C ALA A 111 -11.31 0.34 -3.22
N LEU A 112 -12.31 1.11 -2.77
CA LEU A 112 -13.61 0.57 -2.36
C LEU A 112 -14.32 -0.22 -3.48
N ARG A 113 -14.26 0.23 -4.74
CA ARG A 113 -14.84 -0.52 -5.87
C ARG A 113 -14.14 -1.85 -6.13
N HIS A 114 -12.86 -1.95 -5.78
CA HIS A 114 -12.00 -3.12 -5.99
C HIS A 114 -11.85 -3.98 -4.74
N LEU A 115 -12.44 -3.61 -3.61
CA LEU A 115 -12.56 -4.49 -2.46
C LEU A 115 -13.69 -5.51 -2.66
N LYS A 116 -13.47 -6.73 -2.18
CA LYS A 116 -14.54 -7.70 -1.97
C LYS A 116 -15.38 -7.30 -0.74
N PRO A 117 -16.67 -7.68 -0.69
CA PRO A 117 -17.45 -7.56 0.55
C PRO A 117 -16.70 -8.23 1.72
N GLY A 118 -16.50 -7.51 2.81
CA GLY A 118 -15.72 -7.97 3.96
C GLY A 118 -14.19 -7.85 3.80
N GLY A 119 -13.70 -7.31 2.67
CA GLY A 119 -12.29 -6.99 2.48
C GLY A 119 -11.85 -5.73 3.23
N TRP A 120 -10.54 -5.57 3.39
CA TRP A 120 -9.92 -4.49 4.13
C TRP A 120 -9.17 -3.52 3.21
N MET A 121 -9.21 -2.24 3.56
CA MET A 121 -8.19 -1.30 3.13
C MET A 121 -7.44 -0.83 4.37
N GLU A 122 -6.13 -1.07 4.39
CA GLU A 122 -5.26 -0.72 5.49
C GLU A 122 -4.23 0.30 5.04
N MET A 123 -4.08 1.37 5.82
CA MET A 123 -3.06 2.40 5.61
C MET A 123 -2.25 2.55 6.88
N GLN A 124 -0.95 2.26 6.78
CA GLN A 124 0.01 2.42 7.86
C GLN A 124 0.84 3.68 7.61
N GLU A 125 0.38 4.80 8.17
CA GLU A 125 0.98 6.12 7.94
C GLU A 125 1.59 6.72 9.20
N ILE A 126 2.59 7.56 8.99
CA ILE A 126 3.08 8.48 10.02
C ILE A 126 2.40 9.82 9.78
N HIS A 127 1.80 10.36 10.83
CA HIS A 127 1.29 11.72 10.80
C HIS A 127 2.47 12.69 10.85
N TYR A 128 2.78 13.30 9.72
CA TYR A 128 3.78 14.36 9.63
C TYR A 128 3.15 15.69 10.04
N TYR A 129 3.81 16.42 10.94
CA TYR A 129 3.44 17.79 11.28
C TYR A 129 4.66 18.69 11.09
N PRO A 130 4.58 19.72 10.21
CA PRO A 130 5.67 20.66 10.02
C PRO A 130 5.98 21.40 11.32
N TYR A 131 7.22 21.32 11.76
CA TYR A 131 7.67 21.93 13.00
C TYR A 131 8.99 22.66 12.76
N CYS A 132 9.11 23.85 13.35
CA CYS A 132 10.36 24.58 13.36
C CYS A 132 10.83 24.82 14.79
N HIS A 133 12.04 24.36 15.09
CA HIS A 133 12.61 24.41 16.44
C HIS A 133 12.83 25.83 16.98
N ASP A 134 13.06 26.80 16.10
CA ASP A 134 13.30 28.21 16.43
C ASP A 134 12.03 29.06 16.41
N GLY A 135 10.87 28.45 16.14
CA GLY A 135 9.59 29.14 16.07
C GLY A 135 9.40 30.04 14.84
N SER A 136 10.26 29.93 13.82
CA SER A 136 10.14 30.73 12.59
C SER A 136 8.91 30.37 11.74
N ILE A 137 8.36 29.16 11.91
CA ILE A 137 7.08 28.76 11.28
C ILE A 137 5.92 29.24 12.15
N LEU A 138 5.29 30.33 11.73
CA LEU A 138 4.06 30.84 12.33
C LEU A 138 2.87 29.93 12.00
N PRO A 139 1.80 29.88 12.84
CA PRO A 139 0.62 29.04 12.59
C PRO A 139 -0.10 29.33 11.27
N ASN A 140 0.04 30.53 10.71
CA ASN A 140 -0.53 30.93 9.42
C ASN A 140 0.41 30.68 8.24
N HIS A 141 1.63 30.17 8.46
CA HIS A 141 2.57 29.87 7.40
C HIS A 141 1.99 28.77 6.49
N PRO A 142 2.07 28.90 5.15
CA PRO A 142 1.44 27.94 4.23
C PRO A 142 1.82 26.48 4.50
N VAL A 143 3.08 26.23 4.89
CA VAL A 143 3.54 24.88 5.24
C VAL A 143 2.87 24.34 6.50
N ALA A 144 2.54 25.17 7.49
CA ALA A 144 1.88 24.74 8.74
C ALA A 144 0.38 24.45 8.57
N GLN A 145 -0.18 24.72 7.39
CA GLN A 145 -1.60 24.47 7.06
C GLN A 145 -1.84 23.12 6.36
N TYR A 146 -0.76 22.35 6.10
CA TYR A 146 -0.82 21.00 5.56
C TYR A 146 -0.86 19.94 6.66
#